data_AF-A0A0D2E8W1-F1
#
_entry.id   AF-A0A0D2E8W1-F1
#
_cell.length_a   1.000
_cell.length_b   1.000
_cell.length_c   1.000
_cell.angle_alpha   90.00
_cell.angle_beta   90.00
_cell.angle_gamma   90.00
#
_symmetry.space_group_name_H-M   'P 1'
#
loop_
_entity.id
_entity.type
_entity.pdbx_description
1 polymer ?
#
loop_
_entity_poly.entity_id
_entity_poly.type
_entity_poly.pdbx_seq_one_letter_code
_entity_poly.pdbx_strand_id
1 'polypeptide(L)'
;MNVSLCCLSATTASTPLTIRHQIIEWAFGKRMTPAERLRKHQRALEKTQRELDRERVKLENQEKKLVADIKKSAKNGQIGACKIQAKDLVRTRRYIQKFYQMRTQLQAISLRIQTVRSNEQMMQSMKGATMLLGSMNRQMNLPALQRIAMEFERENDIMDQRQEMMDDAIDDVTGLEDEEEGEEVVNQVLDEIGVDLNNAVRAIPYFEMLDANPIVQLGETPTGIQKAAVPESRVAQAIGGGGEDDDLQARLDSLRK
;
A
#
# COMPACT_ATOMS: atom_id res chain seq x y z
N MET A 1 -6.09 57.83 -44.52
CA MET A 1 -6.43 58.64 -43.32
C MET A 1 -6.60 57.67 -42.17
N ASN A 2 -5.54 57.46 -41.38
CA ASN A 2 -5.55 56.60 -40.20
C ASN A 2 -5.89 57.47 -38.99
N VAL A 3 -7.10 57.35 -38.45
CA VAL A 3 -7.46 57.96 -37.18
C VAL A 3 -7.67 56.83 -36.18
N SER A 4 -6.73 56.80 -35.25
CA SER A 4 -6.54 55.85 -34.16
C SER A 4 -7.80 55.71 -33.30
N LEU A 5 -8.24 54.46 -33.14
CA LEU A 5 -9.28 54.01 -32.22
C LEU A 5 -8.81 54.25 -30.78
N CYS A 6 -9.17 55.39 -30.21
CA CYS A 6 -8.87 55.73 -28.83
C CYS A 6 -9.84 54.96 -27.93
N CYS A 7 -9.30 53.98 -27.22
CA CYS A 7 -9.92 53.25 -26.13
C CYS A 7 -10.46 54.23 -25.08
N LEU A 8 -11.78 54.34 -24.95
CA LEU A 8 -12.42 55.02 -23.83
C LEU A 8 -13.32 54.04 -23.08
N SER A 9 -12.69 53.41 -22.08
CA SER A 9 -13.23 53.12 -20.75
C SER A 9 -14.75 53.01 -20.62
N ALA A 10 -15.27 51.80 -20.78
CA ALA A 10 -16.55 51.41 -20.17
C ALA A 10 -16.25 50.68 -18.85
N THR A 11 -16.14 51.47 -17.78
CA THR A 11 -16.28 51.00 -16.40
C THR A 11 -17.71 50.49 -16.22
N THR A 12 -17.92 49.18 -16.31
CA THR A 12 -19.13 48.54 -15.78
C THR A 12 -18.75 47.60 -14.66
N ALA A 13 -18.92 48.13 -13.45
CA ALA A 13 -18.86 47.41 -12.20
C ALA A 13 -19.79 46.18 -12.26
N SER A 14 -19.21 44.98 -12.20
CA SER A 14 -19.97 43.77 -11.88
C SER A 14 -19.11 42.77 -11.09
N THR A 15 -18.86 43.12 -9.83
CA THR A 15 -18.67 42.12 -8.77
C THR A 15 -19.94 42.17 -7.92
N PRO A 16 -20.69 41.07 -7.79
CA PRO A 16 -20.40 40.17 -6.67
C PRO A 16 -20.83 38.71 -6.95
N LEU A 17 -19.98 37.88 -7.58
CA LEU A 17 -20.19 36.42 -7.62
C LEU A 17 -19.28 35.62 -6.68
N THR A 18 -18.28 36.26 -6.05
CA THR A 18 -17.33 35.58 -5.15
C THR A 18 -17.94 35.15 -3.80
N ILE A 19 -19.03 35.80 -3.35
CA ILE A 19 -19.65 35.50 -2.04
C ILE A 19 -20.36 34.14 -2.06
N ARG A 20 -20.88 33.67 -3.20
CA ARG A 20 -21.57 32.36 -3.26
C ARG A 20 -20.62 31.18 -3.02
N HIS A 21 -19.35 31.28 -3.40
CA HIS A 21 -18.39 30.19 -3.19
C HIS A 21 -18.02 30.01 -1.72
N GLN A 22 -17.89 31.10 -0.95
CA GLN A 22 -17.54 31.04 0.47
C GLN A 22 -18.67 30.47 1.34
N ILE A 23 -19.94 30.73 0.99
CA ILE A 23 -21.09 30.17 1.73
C ILE A 23 -21.16 28.65 1.53
N ILE A 24 -20.81 28.14 0.34
CA ILE A 24 -20.80 26.70 0.05
C ILE A 24 -19.66 26.01 0.82
N GLU A 25 -18.47 26.62 0.92
CA GLU A 25 -17.37 26.07 1.74
C GLU A 25 -17.71 26.01 3.24
N TRP A 26 -18.46 26.98 3.76
CA TRP A 26 -18.87 27.01 5.17
C TRP A 26 -19.98 25.98 5.46
N ALA A 27 -20.97 25.85 4.57
CA ALA A 27 -22.10 24.92 4.76
C ALA A 27 -21.73 23.45 4.49
N PHE A 28 -20.77 23.19 3.59
CA PHE A 28 -20.25 21.86 3.29
C PHE A 28 -18.85 21.66 3.87
N GLY A 29 -18.65 22.11 5.12
CA GLY A 29 -17.38 22.08 5.86
C GLY A 29 -16.43 20.99 5.37
N LYS A 30 -15.36 21.43 4.70
CA LYS A 30 -14.29 20.64 4.04
C LYS A 30 -14.51 19.13 4.13
N ARG A 31 -15.44 18.59 3.34
CA ARG A 31 -15.66 17.14 3.30
C ARG A 31 -14.41 16.50 2.72
N MET A 32 -13.61 15.85 3.58
CA MET A 32 -12.40 15.14 3.16
C MET A 32 -12.70 14.23 1.98
N THR A 33 -11.84 14.30 0.96
CA THR A 33 -11.98 13.44 -0.22
C THR A 33 -11.74 11.96 0.16
N PRO A 34 -12.26 10.99 -0.61
CA PRO A 34 -12.03 9.57 -0.34
C PRO A 34 -10.54 9.21 -0.26
N ALA A 35 -9.71 9.81 -1.14
CA ALA A 35 -8.26 9.63 -1.14
C ALA A 35 -7.60 10.19 0.14
N GLU A 36 -8.03 11.36 0.62
CA GLU A 36 -7.54 11.92 1.89
C GLU A 36 -7.94 11.07 3.08
N ARG A 37 -9.16 10.53 3.08
CA ARG A 37 -9.65 9.61 4.11
C ARG A 37 -8.79 8.35 4.15
N LEU A 38 -8.49 7.76 2.98
CA LEU A 38 -7.63 6.59 2.87
C LEU A 38 -6.23 6.87 3.45
N ARG A 39 -5.60 7.99 3.07
CA ARG A 39 -4.30 8.42 3.62
C ARG A 39 -4.33 8.64 5.13
N LYS A 40 -5.44 9.18 5.67
CA LYS A 40 -5.62 9.33 7.12
C LYS A 40 -5.71 7.98 7.82
N HIS A 41 -6.44 7.02 7.27
CA HIS A 41 -6.52 5.67 7.83
C HIS A 41 -5.18 4.94 7.76
N GLN A 42 -4.44 5.04 6.65
CA GLN A 42 -3.10 4.45 6.53
C GLN A 42 -2.16 4.94 7.65
N ARG A 43 -2.08 6.25 7.86
CA ARG A 43 -1.29 6.85 8.96
C ARG A 43 -1.76 6.42 10.34
N ALA A 44 -3.07 6.26 10.53
CA ALA A 44 -3.63 5.78 11.78
C ALA A 44 -3.22 4.32 12.05
N LEU A 45 -3.25 3.46 11.03
CA LEU A 45 -2.79 2.07 11.15
C LEU A 45 -1.31 2.00 11.50
N GLU A 46 -0.44 2.76 10.84
CA GLU A 46 1.00 2.83 11.16
C GLU A 46 1.26 3.34 12.59
N LYS A 47 0.44 4.26 13.09
CA LYS A 47 0.51 4.71 14.49
C LYS A 47 0.11 3.59 15.45
N THR A 48 -0.99 2.88 15.16
CA THR A 48 -1.46 1.75 15.96
C THR A 48 -0.45 0.60 15.97
N GLN A 49 0.14 0.26 14.82
CA GLN A 49 1.21 -0.76 14.75
C GLN A 49 2.36 -0.44 15.71
N ARG A 50 2.84 0.81 15.68
CA ARG A 50 3.92 1.25 16.59
C ARG A 50 3.51 1.24 18.07
N GLU A 51 2.24 1.51 18.38
CA GLU A 51 1.76 1.40 19.77
C GLU A 51 1.68 -0.06 20.22
N LEU A 52 1.17 -0.95 19.37
CA LEU A 52 1.16 -2.39 19.64
C LEU A 52 2.57 -2.93 19.89
N ASP A 53 3.57 -2.51 19.10
CA ASP A 53 4.96 -2.90 19.31
C ASP A 53 5.51 -2.39 20.66
N ARG A 54 5.21 -1.15 21.04
CA ARG A 54 5.60 -0.59 22.35
C ARG A 54 4.95 -1.34 23.50
N GLU A 55 3.66 -1.65 23.40
CA GLU A 55 2.92 -2.42 24.40
C GLU A 55 3.45 -3.85 24.51
N ARG A 56 3.78 -4.48 23.38
CA ARG A 56 4.41 -5.81 23.35
C ARG A 56 5.73 -5.81 24.12
N VAL A 57 6.62 -4.85 23.87
CA VAL A 57 7.92 -4.75 24.57
C VAL A 57 7.72 -4.55 26.08
N LYS A 58 6.69 -3.82 26.51
CA LYS A 58 6.33 -3.70 27.94
C LYS A 58 5.92 -5.06 28.52
N LEU A 59 5.11 -5.84 27.81
CA LEU A 59 4.70 -7.18 28.22
C LEU A 59 5.89 -8.17 28.25
N GLU A 60 6.80 -8.12 27.27
CA GLU A 60 8.03 -8.93 27.27
C GLU A 60 8.92 -8.61 28.47
N ASN A 61 9.02 -7.33 28.86
CA ASN A 61 9.74 -6.95 30.08
C ASN A 61 9.03 -7.38 31.36
N GLN A 62 7.70 -7.37 31.39
CA GLN A 62 6.91 -7.94 32.49
C GLN A 62 7.08 -9.45 32.59
N GLU A 63 7.14 -10.16 31.45
CA GLU A 63 7.44 -11.59 31.39
C GLU A 63 8.78 -11.90 32.06
N LYS A 64 9.84 -11.16 31.71
CA LYS A 64 11.19 -11.32 32.31
C LYS A 64 11.15 -11.13 33.84
N LYS A 65 10.38 -10.16 34.34
CA LYS A 65 10.19 -9.92 35.78
C LYS A 65 9.44 -11.07 36.45
N LEU A 66 8.35 -11.54 35.85
CA LEU A 66 7.59 -12.69 36.33
C LEU A 66 8.45 -13.95 36.42
N VAL A 67 9.30 -14.22 35.42
CA VAL A 67 10.25 -15.34 35.46
C VAL A 67 11.24 -15.19 36.62
N ALA A 68 11.77 -13.98 36.85
CA ALA A 68 12.68 -13.73 37.97
C ALA A 68 12.00 -13.92 39.33
N ASP A 69 10.75 -13.48 39.48
CA ASP A 69 10.00 -13.61 40.74
C ASP A 69 9.56 -15.05 40.99
N ILE A 70 9.18 -15.81 39.95
CA ILE A 70 8.96 -17.27 40.05
C ILE A 70 10.22 -17.97 40.57
N LYS A 71 11.39 -17.64 40.02
CA LYS A 71 12.68 -18.19 40.47
C LYS A 71 12.95 -17.87 41.95
N LYS A 72 12.62 -16.66 42.42
CA LYS A 72 12.78 -16.27 43.84
C LYS A 72 11.79 -17.03 44.75
N SER A 73 10.51 -17.05 44.41
CA SER A 73 9.48 -17.78 45.18
C SER A 73 9.78 -19.28 45.28
N ALA A 74 10.30 -19.87 44.20
CA ALA A 74 10.73 -21.27 44.19
C ALA A 74 11.90 -21.54 45.13
N LYS A 75 12.91 -20.67 45.17
CA LYS A 75 14.04 -20.76 46.12
C LYS A 75 13.59 -20.63 47.58
N ASN A 76 12.55 -19.84 47.83
CA ASN A 76 11.97 -19.67 49.17
C ASN A 76 10.99 -20.80 49.57
N GLY A 77 10.81 -21.83 48.73
CA GLY A 77 9.88 -22.94 49.02
C GLY A 77 8.40 -22.58 48.95
N GLN A 78 8.04 -21.40 48.43
CA GLN A 78 6.66 -20.91 48.37
C GLN A 78 5.93 -21.49 47.15
N ILE A 79 5.59 -22.78 47.19
CA ILE A 79 4.96 -23.50 46.06
C ILE A 79 3.59 -22.90 45.67
N GLY A 80 2.80 -22.46 46.66
CA GLY A 80 1.49 -21.83 46.40
C GLY A 80 1.60 -20.55 45.57
N ALA A 81 2.53 -19.65 45.96
CA ALA A 81 2.81 -18.42 45.22
C ALA A 81 3.37 -18.73 43.82
N CYS A 82 4.28 -19.70 43.71
CA CYS A 82 4.87 -20.12 42.45
C CYS A 82 3.80 -20.59 41.43
N LYS A 83 2.80 -21.37 41.85
CA LYS A 83 1.69 -21.80 40.97
C LYS A 83 0.85 -20.64 40.46
N ILE A 84 0.59 -19.63 41.28
CA ILE A 84 -0.17 -18.44 40.88
C ILE A 84 0.63 -17.62 39.87
N GLN A 85 1.92 -17.38 40.16
CA GLN A 85 2.83 -16.65 39.27
C GLN A 85 3.03 -17.38 37.93
N ALA A 86 3.13 -18.71 37.93
CA ALA A 86 3.25 -19.50 36.71
C ALA A 86 2.01 -19.37 35.82
N LYS A 87 0.80 -19.35 36.39
CA LYS A 87 -0.43 -19.07 35.63
C LYS A 87 -0.39 -17.67 35.02
N ASP A 88 0.11 -16.69 35.75
CA ASP A 88 0.25 -15.32 35.25
C ASP A 88 1.26 -15.24 34.09
N LEU A 89 2.39 -15.94 34.20
CA LEU A 89 3.37 -16.05 33.12
C LEU A 89 2.76 -16.60 31.82
N VAL A 90 1.97 -17.67 31.92
CA VAL A 90 1.28 -18.25 30.75
C VAL A 90 0.28 -17.26 30.15
N ARG A 91 -0.43 -16.49 30.98
CA ARG A 91 -1.33 -15.42 30.48
C ARG A 91 -0.53 -14.36 29.74
N THR A 92 0.55 -13.86 30.31
CA THR A 92 1.42 -12.84 29.70
C THR A 92 1.95 -13.31 28.34
N ARG A 93 2.42 -14.56 28.23
CA ARG A 93 2.86 -15.15 26.95
C ARG A 93 1.75 -15.19 25.91
N ARG A 94 0.53 -15.61 26.29
CA ARG A 94 -0.63 -15.60 25.40
C ARG A 94 -0.98 -14.18 24.94
N TYR A 95 -0.87 -13.18 25.82
CA TYR A 95 -1.05 -11.79 25.44
C TYR A 95 0.02 -11.35 24.42
N ILE A 96 1.30 -11.63 24.65
CA ILE A 96 2.39 -11.32 23.69
C ILE A 96 2.10 -11.93 22.30
N GLN A 97 1.71 -13.21 22.25
CA GLN A 97 1.31 -13.87 21.00
C GLN A 97 0.11 -13.18 20.34
N LYS A 98 -0.90 -12.78 21.12
CA LYS A 98 -2.06 -12.03 20.61
C LYS A 98 -1.66 -10.67 20.04
N PHE A 99 -0.68 -9.98 20.63
CA PHE A 99 -0.12 -8.74 20.08
C PHE A 99 0.57 -8.97 18.74
N TYR A 100 1.31 -10.08 18.56
CA TYR A 100 1.88 -10.46 17.26
C TYR A 100 0.80 -10.70 16.20
N GLN A 101 -0.27 -11.42 16.55
CA GLN A 101 -1.40 -11.65 15.65
C GLN A 101 -2.11 -10.35 15.26
N MET A 102 -2.36 -9.45 16.22
CA MET A 102 -2.97 -8.14 15.91
C MET A 102 -2.06 -7.28 15.04
N ARG A 103 -0.74 -7.27 15.28
CA ARG A 103 0.23 -6.52 14.48
C ARG A 103 0.29 -7.00 13.03
N THR A 104 0.34 -8.32 12.82
CA THR A 104 0.35 -8.93 11.48
C THR A 104 -0.98 -8.67 10.73
N GLN A 105 -2.12 -8.75 11.42
CA GLN A 105 -3.41 -8.35 10.85
C GLN A 105 -3.43 -6.89 10.39
N LEU A 106 -2.90 -5.95 11.20
CA LEU A 106 -2.79 -4.55 10.78
C LEU A 106 -1.84 -4.37 9.59
N GLN A 107 -0.77 -5.17 9.50
CA GLN A 107 0.14 -5.16 8.35
C GLN A 107 -0.58 -5.62 7.08
N ALA A 108 -1.35 -6.71 7.15
CA ALA A 108 -2.16 -7.19 6.03
C ALA A 108 -3.20 -6.14 5.57
N ILE A 109 -3.87 -5.45 6.50
CA ILE A 109 -4.79 -4.35 6.16
C ILE A 109 -4.05 -3.18 5.51
N SER A 110 -2.86 -2.84 5.99
CA SER A 110 -2.02 -1.78 5.39
C SER A 110 -1.67 -2.10 3.94
N LEU A 111 -1.26 -3.35 3.66
CA LEU A 111 -0.99 -3.83 2.30
C LEU A 111 -2.24 -3.77 1.42
N ARG A 112 -3.40 -4.21 1.92
CA ARG A 112 -4.68 -4.09 1.18
C ARG A 112 -5.01 -2.64 0.83
N ILE A 113 -4.78 -1.70 1.75
CA ILE A 113 -4.99 -0.27 1.50
C ILE A 113 -4.02 0.25 0.44
N GLN A 114 -2.75 -0.21 0.45
CA GLN A 114 -1.78 0.14 -0.56
C GLN A 114 -2.19 -0.37 -1.94
N THR A 115 -2.66 -1.61 -2.06
CA THR A 115 -3.19 -2.16 -3.32
C THR A 115 -4.39 -1.36 -3.83
N VAL A 116 -5.35 -1.04 -2.94
CA VAL A 116 -6.51 -0.19 -3.31
C VAL A 116 -6.05 1.18 -3.81
N ARG A 117 -5.04 1.79 -3.19
CA ARG A 117 -4.49 3.07 -3.63
C ARG A 117 -3.82 2.97 -5.00
N SER A 118 -3.01 1.94 -5.24
CA SER A 118 -2.36 1.72 -6.55
C SER A 118 -3.40 1.49 -7.64
N ASN A 119 -4.45 0.70 -7.35
CA ASN A 119 -5.56 0.46 -8.27
C ASN A 119 -6.33 1.74 -8.59
N GLU A 120 -6.58 2.59 -7.59
CA GLU A 120 -7.20 3.91 -7.78
C GLU A 120 -6.32 4.81 -8.67
N GLN A 121 -5.01 4.85 -8.43
CA GLN A 121 -4.09 5.64 -9.27
C GLN A 121 -4.05 5.12 -10.71
N MET A 122 -3.98 3.81 -10.89
CA MET A 122 -4.06 3.17 -12.21
C MET A 122 -5.39 3.52 -12.90
N MET A 123 -6.51 3.44 -12.19
CA MET A 123 -7.83 3.80 -12.72
C MET A 123 -7.90 5.28 -13.09
N GLN A 124 -7.29 6.18 -12.31
CA GLN A 124 -7.21 7.61 -12.64
C GLN A 124 -6.38 7.86 -13.91
N SER A 125 -5.22 7.20 -14.04
CA SER A 125 -4.39 7.27 -15.25
C SER A 125 -5.11 6.70 -16.47
N MET A 126 -5.77 5.55 -16.31
CA MET A 126 -6.59 4.94 -17.37
C MET A 126 -7.75 5.85 -17.76
N LYS A 127 -8.45 6.46 -16.79
CA LYS A 127 -9.51 7.43 -17.08
C LYS A 127 -8.98 8.64 -17.85
N GLY A 128 -7.80 9.14 -17.50
CA GLY A 128 -7.10 10.19 -18.23
C GLY A 128 -6.77 9.79 -19.67
N ALA A 129 -6.21 8.60 -19.86
CA ALA A 129 -5.89 8.03 -21.16
C ALA A 129 -7.16 7.80 -22.01
N THR A 130 -8.22 7.22 -21.46
CA THR A 130 -9.50 7.01 -22.15
C THR A 130 -10.15 8.33 -22.56
N MET A 131 -10.09 9.36 -21.70
CA MET A 131 -10.58 10.70 -22.04
C MET A 131 -9.78 11.32 -23.20
N LEU A 132 -8.45 11.17 -23.18
CA LEU A 132 -7.58 11.63 -24.27
C LEU A 132 -7.88 10.90 -25.58
N LEU A 133 -7.93 9.56 -25.55
CA LEU A 133 -8.29 8.72 -26.69
C LEU A 133 -9.69 9.05 -27.22
N GLY A 134 -10.66 9.29 -26.35
CA GLY A 134 -12.01 9.71 -26.74
C GLY A 134 -12.03 11.07 -27.43
N SER A 135 -11.16 12.01 -27.02
CA SER A 135 -11.02 13.31 -27.67
C SER A 135 -10.28 13.23 -29.02
N MET A 136 -9.30 12.32 -29.13
CA MET A 136 -8.59 12.03 -30.38
C MET A 136 -9.52 11.33 -31.37
N ASN A 137 -10.33 10.36 -30.93
CA ASN A 137 -11.30 9.67 -31.77
C ASN A 137 -12.34 10.63 -32.39
N ARG A 138 -12.71 11.71 -31.69
CA ARG A 138 -13.59 12.76 -32.24
C ARG A 138 -12.92 13.63 -33.31
N GLN A 139 -11.59 13.70 -33.30
CA GLN A 139 -10.78 14.48 -34.24
C GLN A 139 -10.17 13.61 -35.36
N MET A 140 -10.11 12.29 -35.18
CA MET A 140 -9.67 11.34 -36.20
C MET A 140 -10.72 11.26 -37.31
N ASN A 141 -10.43 11.96 -38.40
CA ASN A 141 -11.08 11.80 -39.69
C ASN A 141 -11.17 10.31 -40.08
N LEU A 142 -12.38 9.77 -40.21
CA LEU A 142 -12.70 8.38 -40.60
C LEU A 142 -11.85 7.79 -41.77
N PRO A 143 -11.43 8.57 -42.79
CA PRO A 143 -10.56 8.04 -43.86
C PRO A 143 -9.16 7.66 -43.40
N ALA A 144 -8.61 8.31 -42.37
CA ALA A 144 -7.30 7.94 -41.81
C ALA A 144 -7.40 6.65 -40.98
N LEU A 145 -8.51 6.49 -40.25
CA LEU A 145 -8.78 5.29 -39.45
C LEU A 145 -8.90 4.03 -40.31
N GLN A 146 -9.47 4.11 -41.52
CA GLN A 146 -9.54 2.96 -42.45
C GLN A 146 -8.17 2.45 -42.90
N ARG A 147 -7.19 3.34 -43.13
CA ARG A 147 -5.82 2.91 -43.47
C ARG A 147 -5.11 2.28 -42.28
N ILE A 148 -5.22 2.92 -41.11
CA ILE A 148 -4.64 2.41 -39.87
C ILE A 148 -5.24 1.05 -39.50
N ALA A 149 -6.54 0.81 -39.75
CA ALA A 149 -7.15 -0.50 -39.52
C ALA A 149 -6.53 -1.61 -40.40
N MET A 150 -6.28 -1.33 -41.69
CA MET A 150 -5.60 -2.28 -42.57
C MET A 150 -4.13 -2.52 -42.17
N GLU A 151 -3.42 -1.49 -41.70
CA GLU A 151 -2.06 -1.64 -41.18
C GLU A 151 -2.03 -2.40 -39.84
N PHE A 152 -3.01 -2.16 -38.97
CA PHE A 152 -3.15 -2.83 -37.68
C PHE A 152 -3.51 -4.31 -37.84
N GLU A 153 -4.40 -4.70 -38.76
CA GLU A 153 -4.65 -6.13 -39.05
C GLU A 153 -3.35 -6.84 -39.44
N ARG A 154 -2.54 -6.23 -40.30
CA ARG A 154 -1.25 -6.79 -40.70
C ARG A 154 -0.25 -6.89 -39.54
N GLU A 155 -0.17 -5.89 -38.66
CA GLU A 155 0.74 -5.90 -37.51
C GLU A 155 0.23 -6.78 -36.36
N ASN A 156 -1.09 -6.88 -36.18
CA ASN A 156 -1.69 -7.73 -35.16
C ASN A 156 -1.50 -9.21 -35.51
N ASP A 157 -1.63 -9.61 -36.78
CA ASP A 157 -1.26 -10.96 -37.23
C ASP A 157 0.22 -11.28 -36.91
N ILE A 158 1.11 -10.30 -37.03
CA ILE A 158 2.54 -10.46 -36.69
C ILE A 158 2.75 -10.48 -35.17
N MET A 159 1.96 -9.73 -34.42
CA MET A 159 2.01 -9.70 -32.95
C MET A 159 1.46 -10.99 -32.35
N ASP A 160 0.37 -11.54 -32.87
CA ASP A 160 -0.21 -12.80 -32.41
C ASP A 160 0.79 -13.94 -32.66
N GLN A 161 1.45 -13.97 -33.82
CA GLN A 161 2.55 -14.90 -34.08
C GLN A 161 3.73 -14.72 -33.12
N ARG A 162 4.01 -13.47 -32.69
CA ARG A 162 5.08 -13.20 -31.71
C ARG A 162 4.68 -13.54 -30.29
N GLN A 163 3.41 -13.35 -29.95
CA GLN A 163 2.89 -13.68 -28.64
C GLN A 163 2.80 -15.19 -28.49
N GLU A 164 2.38 -15.94 -29.52
CA GLU A 164 2.49 -17.41 -29.53
C GLU A 164 3.94 -17.84 -29.29
N MET A 165 4.92 -17.24 -29.98
CA MET A 165 6.34 -17.53 -29.75
C MET A 165 6.86 -17.09 -28.36
N MET A 166 6.18 -16.17 -27.68
CA MET A 166 6.60 -15.64 -26.38
C MET A 166 5.89 -16.33 -25.22
N ASP A 167 4.62 -16.68 -25.36
CA ASP A 167 3.85 -17.51 -24.44
C ASP A 167 4.46 -18.92 -24.39
N ASP A 168 4.85 -19.49 -25.54
CA ASP A 168 5.61 -20.75 -25.59
C ASP A 168 6.92 -20.68 -24.78
N ALA A 169 7.57 -19.50 -24.71
CA ALA A 169 8.82 -19.32 -23.96
C ALA A 169 8.60 -19.01 -22.47
N ILE A 170 7.45 -18.47 -22.10
CA ILE A 170 7.12 -18.08 -20.72
C ILE A 170 6.44 -19.24 -19.98
N ASP A 171 5.56 -19.99 -20.65
CA ASP A 171 4.93 -21.19 -20.08
C ASP A 171 5.98 -22.26 -19.72
N ASP A 172 7.08 -22.33 -20.47
CA ASP A 172 8.24 -23.18 -20.14
C ASP A 172 8.96 -22.78 -18.84
N VAL A 173 8.74 -21.57 -18.32
CA VAL A 173 9.45 -21.03 -17.15
C VAL A 173 8.59 -20.96 -15.88
N THR A 174 7.28 -20.76 -15.96
CA THR A 174 6.46 -20.40 -14.78
C THR A 174 5.39 -21.42 -14.37
N GLY A 175 5.34 -22.59 -15.00
CA GLY A 175 4.37 -23.62 -14.61
C GLY A 175 4.78 -24.36 -13.33
N LEU A 176 4.06 -24.13 -12.22
CA LEU A 176 3.82 -25.04 -11.07
C LEU A 176 4.26 -24.60 -9.64
N GLU A 177 4.41 -23.31 -9.29
CA GLU A 177 5.16 -22.97 -8.04
C GLU A 177 4.42 -22.23 -6.89
N ASP A 178 3.17 -21.79 -7.02
CA ASP A 178 2.56 -20.85 -6.04
C ASP A 178 2.47 -21.30 -4.56
N GLU A 179 2.47 -22.61 -4.25
CA GLU A 179 2.29 -23.12 -2.87
C GLU A 179 3.58 -23.72 -2.28
N GLU A 180 4.45 -24.29 -3.12
CA GLU A 180 5.81 -24.72 -2.72
C GLU A 180 6.71 -23.50 -2.45
N GLU A 181 6.53 -22.40 -3.21
CA GLU A 181 7.28 -21.14 -3.02
C GLU A 181 7.21 -20.59 -1.58
N GLY A 182 6.06 -20.70 -0.91
CA GLY A 182 5.90 -20.14 0.43
C GLY A 182 6.78 -20.86 1.47
N GLU A 183 6.80 -22.18 1.43
CA GLU A 183 7.65 -23.01 2.30
C GLU A 183 9.12 -22.91 1.88
N GLU A 184 9.40 -22.89 0.58
CA GLU A 184 10.75 -22.70 0.05
C GLU A 184 11.34 -21.36 0.45
N VAL A 185 10.59 -20.26 0.38
CA VAL A 185 11.07 -18.94 0.84
C VAL A 185 11.35 -18.95 2.33
N VAL A 186 10.53 -19.63 3.14
CA VAL A 186 10.82 -19.79 4.57
C VAL A 186 12.11 -20.58 4.77
N ASN A 187 12.29 -21.70 4.07
CA ASN A 187 13.49 -22.52 4.15
C ASN A 187 14.73 -21.75 3.65
N GLN A 188 14.63 -21.03 2.54
CA GLN A 188 15.71 -20.20 1.99
C GLN A 188 16.09 -19.08 2.96
N VAL A 189 15.13 -18.38 3.56
CA VAL A 189 15.42 -17.34 4.56
C VAL A 189 16.08 -17.97 5.80
N LEU A 190 15.65 -19.17 6.22
CA LEU A 190 16.29 -19.90 7.31
C LEU A 190 17.71 -20.36 6.96
N ASP A 191 17.97 -20.75 5.71
CA ASP A 191 19.30 -21.11 5.22
C ASP A 191 20.20 -19.87 5.13
N GLU A 192 19.71 -18.73 4.63
CA GLU A 192 20.44 -17.47 4.62
C GLU A 192 20.80 -17.03 6.05
N ILE A 193 19.83 -17.06 6.97
CA ILE A 193 20.08 -16.78 8.38
C ILE A 193 21.00 -17.83 8.99
N GLY A 194 20.84 -19.10 8.68
CA GLY A 194 21.64 -20.20 9.21
C GLY A 194 23.09 -20.12 8.75
N VAL A 195 23.33 -19.75 7.49
CA VAL A 195 24.66 -19.47 6.94
C VAL A 195 25.25 -18.22 7.60
N ASP A 196 24.47 -17.16 7.80
CA ASP A 196 24.92 -15.96 8.52
C ASP A 196 25.20 -16.23 10.00
N LEU A 197 24.39 -17.07 10.66
CA LEU A 197 24.59 -17.50 12.04
C LEU A 197 25.81 -18.40 12.13
N ASN A 198 26.04 -19.31 11.18
CA ASN A 198 27.25 -20.13 11.12
C ASN A 198 28.49 -19.26 10.86
N ASN A 199 28.38 -18.22 10.03
CA ASN A 199 29.44 -17.23 9.82
C ASN A 199 29.71 -16.40 11.09
N ALA A 200 28.68 -16.04 11.86
CA ALA A 200 28.81 -15.31 13.12
C ALA A 200 29.24 -16.21 14.30
N VAL A 201 28.80 -17.47 14.35
CA VAL A 201 29.16 -18.47 15.38
C VAL A 201 30.58 -18.98 15.16
N ARG A 202 31.08 -19.02 13.91
CA ARG A 202 32.52 -19.18 13.67
C ARG A 202 33.36 -18.06 14.31
N ALA A 203 32.78 -16.89 14.59
CA ALA A 203 33.46 -15.81 15.28
C ALA A 203 33.33 -15.82 16.82
N ILE A 204 32.54 -16.72 17.42
CA ILE A 204 32.44 -16.81 18.89
C ILE A 204 32.46 -18.29 19.33
N PRO A 205 33.52 -18.76 20.02
CA PRO A 205 33.63 -20.15 20.42
C PRO A 205 32.61 -20.48 21.52
N TYR A 206 31.68 -21.36 21.16
CA TYR A 206 30.95 -22.33 21.96
C TYR A 206 30.29 -21.84 23.26
N PHE A 207 28.97 -21.65 23.20
CA PHE A 207 28.11 -22.10 24.29
C PHE A 207 26.89 -22.82 23.70
N GLU A 208 26.81 -24.10 24.05
CA GLU A 208 25.89 -25.12 23.57
C GLU A 208 24.51 -25.00 24.23
N MET A 209 23.48 -25.35 23.44
CA MET A 209 22.18 -25.89 23.83
C MET A 209 21.17 -24.99 24.59
N LEU A 210 19.96 -24.89 24.03
CA LEU A 210 18.78 -25.61 24.54
C LEU A 210 17.54 -25.34 23.67
N ASP A 211 17.21 -26.36 22.89
CA ASP A 211 15.92 -26.93 22.47
C ASP A 211 14.57 -26.18 22.56
N ALA A 212 13.83 -26.39 21.46
CA ALA A 212 12.41 -26.71 21.34
C ALA A 212 11.34 -25.61 21.54
N ASN A 213 10.65 -25.27 20.44
CA ASN A 213 9.18 -25.22 20.43
C ASN A 213 8.60 -25.40 19.02
N PRO A 214 7.51 -26.18 18.87
CA PRO A 214 7.00 -26.62 17.57
C PRO A 214 6.10 -25.60 16.89
N ILE A 215 6.11 -25.67 15.56
CA ILE A 215 5.47 -24.81 14.58
C ILE A 215 3.95 -25.05 14.63
N VAL A 216 3.17 -23.98 14.84
CA VAL A 216 1.71 -23.98 14.77
C VAL A 216 1.26 -23.62 13.36
N GLN A 217 0.64 -24.60 12.70
CA GLN A 217 0.06 -24.53 11.36
C GLN A 217 -1.05 -23.46 11.31
N LEU A 218 -0.87 -22.44 10.47
CA LEU A 218 -1.80 -21.31 10.29
C LEU A 218 -2.46 -21.45 8.92
N GLY A 219 -3.77 -21.64 8.97
CA GLY A 219 -4.62 -21.98 7.82
C GLY A 219 -4.81 -20.87 6.77
N GLU A 220 -5.23 -21.41 5.63
CA GLU A 220 -5.48 -20.83 4.31
C GLU A 220 -6.39 -19.58 4.32
N THR A 221 -5.99 -18.58 3.54
CA THR A 221 -6.80 -17.38 3.26
C THR A 221 -7.53 -17.51 1.92
N PRO A 222 -8.86 -17.32 1.85
CA PRO A 222 -9.61 -17.53 0.62
C PRO A 222 -9.49 -16.33 -0.33
N THR A 223 -9.05 -16.61 -1.56
CA THR A 223 -9.04 -15.73 -2.72
C THR A 223 -10.41 -15.72 -3.40
N GLY A 224 -11.06 -14.56 -3.44
CA GLY A 224 -12.33 -14.41 -4.16
C GLY A 224 -12.80 -12.96 -4.20
N ILE A 225 -12.33 -12.20 -5.20
CA ILE A 225 -12.87 -10.87 -5.50
C ILE A 225 -13.37 -10.88 -6.94
N GLN A 226 -14.69 -11.03 -7.09
CA GLN A 226 -15.39 -10.92 -8.37
C GLN A 226 -15.59 -9.44 -8.75
N LYS A 227 -15.28 -9.17 -10.02
CA LYS A 227 -15.32 -7.89 -10.74
C LYS A 227 -16.77 -7.52 -11.09
N ALA A 228 -17.25 -6.38 -10.61
CA ALA A 228 -18.51 -5.78 -11.05
C ALA A 228 -18.26 -4.40 -11.68
N ALA A 229 -18.56 -4.29 -12.96
CA ALA A 229 -18.46 -3.09 -13.78
C ALA A 229 -19.71 -2.20 -13.59
N VAL A 230 -19.52 -0.88 -13.53
CA VAL A 230 -20.60 0.13 -13.52
C VAL A 230 -20.21 1.26 -14.48
N PRO A 231 -21.13 1.73 -15.36
CA PRO A 231 -20.78 2.51 -16.55
C PRO A 231 -20.69 4.03 -16.32
N GLU A 232 -19.93 4.63 -17.23
CA GLU A 232 -19.48 6.01 -17.24
C GLU A 232 -20.53 7.00 -17.80
N SER A 233 -20.62 8.16 -17.14
CA SER A 233 -21.21 9.38 -17.70
C SER A 233 -20.31 10.58 -17.34
N ARG A 234 -19.73 11.17 -18.40
CA ARG A 234 -19.34 12.59 -18.64
C ARG A 234 -18.91 13.46 -17.45
N VAL A 235 -17.78 14.16 -17.60
CA VAL A 235 -17.66 15.65 -17.74
C VAL A 235 -16.17 16.06 -17.90
N ALA A 236 -15.95 17.12 -18.71
CA ALA A 236 -14.74 17.87 -19.09
C ALA A 236 -13.64 18.03 -18.00
N GLN A 237 -12.36 17.77 -18.26
CA GLN A 237 -11.33 18.51 -19.04
C GLN A 237 -10.78 19.78 -18.35
N ALA A 238 -9.53 19.68 -17.89
CA ALA A 238 -8.56 20.78 -17.80
C ALA A 238 -7.27 20.29 -18.45
N ILE A 239 -6.89 20.92 -19.58
CA ILE A 239 -5.60 20.77 -20.24
C ILE A 239 -4.60 21.63 -19.48
N GLY A 240 -3.41 21.10 -19.20
CA GLY A 240 -2.30 21.89 -18.68
C GLY A 240 -1.31 21.05 -17.89
N GLY A 241 -0.65 20.11 -18.59
CA GLY A 241 0.58 19.50 -18.09
C GLY A 241 1.68 20.56 -18.07
N GLY A 242 2.37 20.69 -16.93
CA GLY A 242 3.46 21.64 -16.74
C GLY A 242 3.58 22.23 -15.34
N GLY A 243 2.85 21.73 -14.33
CA GLY A 243 2.86 22.30 -12.97
C GLY A 243 3.60 21.48 -11.90
N GLU A 244 4.00 20.24 -12.16
CA GLU A 244 4.61 19.42 -11.09
C GLU A 244 6.00 19.93 -10.71
N ASP A 245 6.79 20.44 -11.65
CA ASP A 245 8.10 21.01 -11.34
C ASP A 245 8.00 22.37 -10.65
N ASP A 246 7.04 23.21 -11.04
CA ASP A 246 6.81 24.52 -10.41
C ASP A 246 6.26 24.37 -8.97
N ASP A 247 5.36 23.42 -8.73
CA ASP A 247 4.84 23.14 -7.38
C ASP A 247 5.92 22.55 -6.46
N LEU A 248 6.83 21.74 -7.02
CA LEU A 248 7.96 21.19 -6.27
C LEU A 248 9.02 22.26 -5.99
N GLN A 249 9.31 23.14 -6.94
CA GLN A 249 10.23 24.27 -6.74
C GLN A 249 9.65 25.29 -5.73
N ALA A 250 8.36 25.61 -5.82
CA ALA A 250 7.70 26.49 -4.86
C ALA A 250 7.71 25.91 -3.43
N ARG A 251 7.52 24.59 -3.28
CA ARG A 251 7.67 23.90 -1.99
C ARG A 251 9.10 23.93 -1.49
N LEU A 252 10.10 23.78 -2.35
CA LEU A 252 11.51 23.82 -1.97
C LEU A 252 11.92 25.22 -1.47
N ASP A 253 11.46 26.27 -2.14
CA ASP A 253 11.76 27.65 -1.75
C ASP A 253 11.07 28.04 -0.43
N SER A 254 9.88 27.50 -0.17
CA SER A 254 9.19 27.71 1.12
C SER A 254 9.92 27.09 2.33
N LEU A 255 10.79 26.10 2.10
CA LEU A 255 11.60 25.47 3.14
C LEU A 255 13.01 26.08 3.29
N ARG A 256 13.41 26.97 2.37
CA ARG A 256 14.73 27.65 2.41
C ARG A 256 14.73 29.00 3.13
N LYS A 257 13.57 29.49 3.57
CA LYS A 257 13.46 30.63 4.49
C LYS A 257 13.26 30.16 5.92
#